data_AF-A0A7S3XV96-F1
#
_entry.id   AF-A0A7S3XV96-F1
#
_cell.length_a   1.000
_cell.length_b   1.000
_cell.length_c   1.000
_cell.angle_alpha   90.00
_cell.angle_beta   90.00
_cell.angle_gamma   90.00
#
_symmetry.space_group_name_H-M   'P 1'
#
loop_
_entity.id
_entity.type
_entity.pdbx_description
1 polymer ?
#
loop_
_entity_poly.entity_id
_entity_poly.type
_entity_poly.pdbx_seq_one_letter_code
_entity_poly.pdbx_strand_id
1 'polypeptide(L)'
;LIKVIAFGFCKGKNTYLTDSWNRFDFIIVVASLVSMFDIGVNVSFLRAFRVLRPLRTVAKFPGLRKIIDGVAQSMRSMGNLLVFVVFVYAVAVLLALQFLPGALT
;
A
#
# COMPACT_ATOMS: atom_id res chain seq x y z
N LEU A 1 -16.99 4.98 -13.12
CA LEU A 1 -18.45 5.20 -13.02
C LEU A 1 -19.23 3.99 -13.53
N ILE A 2 -19.13 3.59 -14.81
CA ILE A 2 -19.85 2.41 -15.36
C ILE A 2 -19.61 1.10 -14.58
N LYS A 3 -18.38 0.81 -14.12
CA LYS A 3 -18.09 -0.40 -13.33
C LYS A 3 -18.58 -0.37 -11.87
N VAL A 4 -18.70 0.81 -11.29
CA VAL A 4 -19.09 1.00 -9.87
C VAL A 4 -20.62 0.93 -9.72
N ILE A 5 -21.35 1.34 -10.76
CA ILE A 5 -22.82 1.28 -10.81
C ILE A 5 -23.30 -0.11 -11.26
N ALA A 6 -22.53 -0.81 -12.13
CA ALA A 6 -22.92 -2.13 -12.64
C ALA A 6 -22.81 -3.29 -11.62
N PHE A 7 -22.04 -3.16 -10.53
CA PHE A 7 -21.78 -4.28 -9.61
C PHE A 7 -22.45 -4.19 -8.22
N GLY A 8 -23.21 -3.12 -7.94
CA GLY A 8 -23.90 -2.97 -6.66
C GLY A 8 -22.94 -2.69 -5.51
N PHE A 9 -23.15 -1.56 -4.84
CA PHE A 9 -22.16 -0.96 -3.94
C PHE A 9 -21.83 -1.80 -2.69
N CYS A 10 -22.68 -2.73 -2.21
CA CYS A 10 -22.41 -3.42 -0.93
C CYS A 10 -23.19 -4.72 -0.59
N LYS A 11 -24.06 -5.29 -1.45
CA LYS A 11 -24.82 -6.51 -1.09
C LYS A 11 -24.98 -7.48 -2.26
N GLY A 12 -24.14 -8.52 -2.27
CA GLY A 12 -24.27 -9.66 -3.19
C GLY A 12 -23.05 -10.57 -3.10
N LYS A 13 -23.30 -11.88 -3.00
CA LYS A 13 -22.39 -12.99 -2.62
C LYS A 13 -21.15 -13.21 -3.54
N ASN A 14 -20.94 -12.35 -4.54
CA ASN A 14 -19.79 -12.31 -5.45
C ASN A 14 -19.17 -10.90 -5.44
N THR A 15 -18.69 -10.50 -4.27
CA THR A 15 -18.32 -9.13 -3.93
C THR A 15 -17.13 -8.63 -4.75
N TYR A 16 -17.25 -7.41 -5.32
CA TYR A 16 -16.20 -6.64 -6.00
C TYR A 16 -14.90 -6.51 -5.16
N LEU A 17 -14.99 -6.70 -3.84
CA LEU A 17 -13.89 -6.64 -2.89
C LEU A 17 -13.05 -7.92 -2.76
N THR A 18 -13.39 -9.04 -3.40
CA THR A 18 -12.56 -10.25 -3.32
C THR A 18 -11.27 -10.11 -4.13
N ASP A 19 -11.33 -9.49 -5.32
CA ASP A 19 -10.14 -9.23 -6.14
C ASP A 19 -9.30 -8.06 -5.56
N SER A 20 -8.06 -8.35 -5.15
CA SER A 20 -7.12 -7.38 -4.58
C SER A 20 -6.83 -6.21 -5.53
N TRP A 21 -6.78 -6.48 -6.83
CA TRP A 21 -6.56 -5.46 -7.85
C TRP A 21 -7.72 -4.49 -7.99
N ASN A 22 -8.91 -4.97 -7.69
CA ASN A 22 -10.14 -4.21 -7.81
C ASN A 22 -10.35 -3.28 -6.61
N ARG A 23 -9.91 -3.73 -5.42
CA ARG A 23 -9.76 -2.87 -4.23
C ARG A 23 -8.78 -1.71 -4.48
N PHE A 24 -7.67 -1.99 -5.15
CA PHE A 24 -6.68 -0.97 -5.50
C PHE A 24 -7.25 0.11 -6.46
N ASP A 25 -7.99 -0.28 -7.51
CA ASP A 25 -8.66 0.67 -8.42
C ASP A 25 -9.69 1.54 -7.67
N PHE A 26 -10.44 0.94 -6.73
CA PHE A 26 -11.44 1.65 -5.93
C PHE A 26 -10.82 2.74 -5.05
N ILE A 27 -9.74 2.44 -4.35
CA ILE A 27 -9.03 3.41 -3.48
C ILE A 27 -8.54 4.61 -4.30
N ILE A 28 -7.98 4.39 -5.49
CA ILE A 28 -7.51 5.46 -6.37
C ILE A 28 -8.66 6.34 -6.85
N VAL A 29 -9.78 5.74 -7.26
CA VAL A 29 -10.96 6.48 -7.72
C VAL A 29 -11.54 7.33 -6.60
N VAL A 30 -11.67 6.79 -5.38
CA VAL A 30 -12.14 7.53 -4.20
C VAL A 30 -11.18 8.66 -3.84
N ALA A 31 -9.87 8.39 -3.78
CA ALA A 31 -8.87 9.43 -3.49
C ALA A 31 -8.87 10.55 -4.54
N SER A 32 -9.04 10.21 -5.82
CA SER A 32 -9.17 11.21 -6.88
C SER A 32 -10.44 12.04 -6.77
N LEU A 33 -11.56 11.45 -6.30
CA LEU A 33 -12.81 12.15 -6.07
C LEU A 33 -12.68 13.11 -4.88
N VAL A 34 -12.09 12.66 -3.77
CA VAL A 34 -11.81 13.51 -2.61
C VAL A 34 -10.86 14.65 -2.99
N SER A 35 -9.88 14.42 -3.87
CA SER A 35 -9.00 15.50 -4.35
C SER A 35 -9.70 16.56 -5.22
N MET A 36 -10.89 16.28 -5.74
CA MET A 36 -11.70 17.26 -6.48
C MET A 36 -12.57 18.11 -5.56
N PHE A 37 -12.91 17.60 -4.37
CA PHE A 37 -13.56 18.38 -3.34
C PHE A 37 -12.47 19.07 -2.53
N ASP A 38 -12.29 20.37 -2.78
CA ASP A 38 -11.32 21.20 -2.06
C ASP A 38 -11.82 21.48 -0.63
N ILE A 39 -11.86 20.43 0.19
CA ILE A 39 -12.06 20.50 1.63
C ILE A 39 -10.72 21.03 2.12
N GLY A 40 -10.68 22.23 2.74
CA GLY A 40 -9.46 22.99 3.12
C GLY A 40 -8.49 22.33 4.11
N VAL A 41 -8.33 21.02 4.02
CA VAL A 41 -7.34 20.16 4.65
C VAL A 41 -6.07 20.20 3.80
N ASN A 42 -4.90 20.11 4.43
CA ASN A 42 -3.62 20.07 3.74
C ASN A 42 -3.53 18.84 2.80
N VAL A 43 -3.92 19.01 1.54
CA VAL A 43 -4.07 17.93 0.52
C VAL A 43 -2.73 17.41 -0.04
N SER A 44 -1.63 17.58 0.70
CA SER A 44 -0.30 17.13 0.25
C SER A 44 -0.26 15.61 -0.02
N PHE A 45 -0.90 14.84 0.85
CA PHE A 45 -1.06 13.39 0.66
C PHE A 45 -1.96 13.05 -0.55
N LEU A 46 -3.04 13.81 -0.77
CA LEU A 46 -3.93 13.64 -1.94
C LEU A 46 -3.22 13.89 -3.28
N ARG A 47 -2.20 14.77 -3.30
CA ARG A 47 -1.34 14.96 -4.48
C ARG A 47 -0.47 13.74 -4.75
N ALA A 48 0.00 13.02 -3.73
CA ALA A 48 0.77 11.78 -3.89
C ALA A 48 -0.05 10.67 -4.58
N PHE A 49 -1.38 10.64 -4.43
CA PHE A 49 -2.22 9.67 -5.14
C PHE A 49 -2.17 9.80 -6.67
N ARG A 50 -1.71 10.94 -7.21
CA ARG A 50 -1.50 11.07 -8.67
C ARG A 50 -0.42 10.12 -9.18
N VAL A 51 0.56 9.76 -8.33
CA VAL A 51 1.60 8.76 -8.61
C VAL A 51 1.01 7.35 -8.75
N LEU A 52 -0.21 7.11 -8.23
CA LEU A 52 -0.91 5.83 -8.39
C LEU A 52 -1.64 5.71 -9.74
N ARG A 53 -1.81 6.81 -10.50
CA ARG A 53 -2.48 6.76 -11.83
C ARG A 53 -1.71 5.91 -12.86
N PRO A 54 -0.38 6.02 -13.01
CA PRO A 54 0.38 5.08 -13.83
C PRO A 54 0.19 3.62 -13.37
N LEU A 55 0.16 3.39 -12.05
CA LEU A 55 -0.02 2.08 -11.45
C LEU A 55 -1.41 1.48 -11.77
N ARG A 56 -2.43 2.31 -11.96
CA ARG A 56 -3.74 1.91 -12.48
C ARG A 56 -3.67 1.34 -13.90
N THR A 57 -2.88 1.97 -14.78
CA THR A 57 -2.72 1.50 -16.16
C THR A 57 -1.98 0.17 -16.17
N VAL A 58 -0.95 0.05 -15.35
CA VAL A 58 -0.19 -1.19 -15.10
C VAL A 58 -1.11 -2.31 -14.61
N ALA A 59 -2.03 -2.02 -13.69
CA ALA A 59 -3.03 -2.97 -13.17
C ALA A 59 -4.04 -3.48 -14.21
N LYS A 60 -4.16 -2.86 -15.40
CA LYS A 60 -5.05 -3.35 -16.48
C LYS A 60 -4.38 -4.40 -17.37
N PHE A 61 -3.04 -4.44 -17.39
CA PHE A 61 -2.30 -5.39 -18.20
C PHE A 61 -2.06 -6.69 -17.39
N PRO A 62 -2.60 -7.84 -17.83
CA PRO A 62 -2.51 -9.09 -17.06
C PRO A 62 -1.07 -9.60 -16.89
N GLY A 63 -0.17 -9.27 -17.83
CA GLY A 63 1.26 -9.57 -17.69
C GLY A 63 1.93 -8.84 -16.52
N LEU A 64 1.59 -7.56 -16.32
CA LEU A 64 2.20 -6.75 -15.26
C LEU A 64 1.61 -7.08 -13.89
N ARG A 65 0.33 -7.48 -13.82
CA ARG A 65 -0.29 -8.01 -12.60
C ARG A 65 0.51 -9.18 -12.01
N LYS A 66 0.86 -10.16 -12.85
CA LYS A 66 1.65 -11.33 -12.42
C LYS A 66 3.00 -10.95 -11.85
N ILE A 67 3.67 -9.96 -12.42
CA ILE A 67 4.97 -9.48 -11.92
C ILE A 67 4.79 -8.87 -10.52
N ILE A 68 3.78 -8.02 -10.34
CA ILE A 68 3.52 -7.36 -9.05
C ILE A 68 3.08 -8.38 -8.00
N ASP A 69 2.25 -9.36 -8.38
CA ASP A 69 1.85 -10.45 -7.49
C ASP A 69 3.07 -11.30 -7.07
N GLY A 70 3.99 -11.57 -8.00
CA GLY A 70 5.27 -12.24 -7.71
C GLY A 70 6.16 -11.45 -6.76
N VAL A 71 6.30 -10.14 -6.97
CA VAL A 71 7.03 -9.25 -6.04
C VAL A 71 6.37 -9.24 -4.66
N ALA A 72 5.05 -9.13 -4.61
CA ALA A 72 4.29 -9.14 -3.36
C ALA A 72 4.37 -10.50 -2.62
N GLN A 73 4.55 -11.60 -3.35
CA GLN A 73 4.80 -12.92 -2.78
C GLN A 73 6.21 -13.02 -2.19
N SER A 74 7.23 -12.55 -2.91
CA SER A 74 8.61 -12.50 -2.43
C SER A 74 8.74 -11.65 -1.16
N MET A 75 8.12 -10.46 -1.13
CA MET A 75 8.10 -9.62 0.07
C MET A 75 7.45 -10.31 1.28
N ARG A 76 6.35 -11.05 1.07
CA ARG A 76 5.68 -11.80 2.14
C ARG A 76 6.57 -12.93 2.68
N SER A 77 7.28 -13.63 1.80
CA SER A 77 8.27 -14.64 2.20
C SER A 77 9.40 -14.04 3.06
N MET A 78 9.82 -12.82 2.74
CA MET A 78 10.84 -12.09 3.51
C MET A 78 10.34 -11.54 4.85
N GLY A 79 9.04 -11.62 5.16
CA GLY A 79 8.47 -11.07 6.39
C GLY A 79 9.11 -11.65 7.66
N ASN A 80 9.34 -12.97 7.68
CA ASN A 80 10.00 -13.62 8.82
C ASN A 80 11.46 -13.18 8.97
N LEU A 81 12.18 -13.00 7.85
CA LEU A 81 13.55 -12.49 7.85
C LEU A 81 13.61 -11.05 8.37
N LEU A 82 12.63 -10.22 8.01
CA LEU A 82 12.54 -8.83 8.44
C LEU A 82 12.36 -8.74 9.97
N VAL A 83 11.49 -9.58 10.55
CA VAL A 83 11.32 -9.68 12.01
C VAL A 83 12.63 -10.09 12.68
N PHE A 84 13.33 -11.08 12.13
CA PHE A 84 14.62 -11.52 12.65
C PHE A 84 15.68 -10.41 12.61
N VAL A 85 15.79 -9.69 11.48
CA VAL A 85 16.73 -8.57 11.33
C VAL A 85 16.44 -7.45 12.33
N VAL A 86 15.17 -7.08 12.50
CA VAL A 86 14.76 -6.06 13.48
C VAL A 86 15.09 -6.51 14.91
N PHE A 87 14.89 -7.79 15.24
CA PHE A 87 15.26 -8.34 16.54
C PHE A 87 16.76 -8.26 16.81
N VAL A 88 17.60 -8.70 15.86
CA VAL A 88 19.06 -8.63 15.97
C VAL A 88 19.53 -7.18 16.11
N TYR A 89 18.96 -6.27 15.32
CA TYR A 89 19.29 -4.85 15.38
C TYR A 89 18.91 -4.24 16.73
N ALA A 90 17.73 -4.58 17.27
CA ALA A 90 17.30 -4.11 18.58
C ALA A 90 18.25 -4.57 19.69
N VAL A 91 18.69 -5.83 19.68
CA VAL A 91 19.68 -6.34 20.67
C VAL A 91 21.01 -5.62 20.51
N ALA A 92 21.50 -5.44 19.28
CA ALA A 92 22.75 -4.73 19.03
C ALA A 92 22.70 -3.27 19.52
N VAL A 93 21.59 -2.58 19.30
CA VAL A 93 21.37 -1.21 19.80
C VAL A 93 21.33 -1.19 21.32
N LEU A 94 20.61 -2.10 21.98
CA LEU A 94 20.55 -2.16 23.45
C LEU A 94 21.92 -2.40 24.07
N LEU A 95 22.70 -3.33 23.51
CA LEU A 95 24.08 -3.57 23.94
C LEU A 95 24.94 -2.32 23.71
N ALA A 96 24.89 -1.74 22.51
CA ALA A 96 25.63 -0.52 22.19
C ALA A 96 25.31 0.63 23.16
N LEU A 97 24.04 0.82 23.52
CA LEU A 97 23.62 1.83 24.48
C LEU A 97 24.18 1.58 25.89
N GLN A 98 24.29 0.32 26.32
CA GLN A 98 24.88 -0.03 27.62
C GLN A 98 26.41 0.06 27.65
N PHE A 99 27.08 -0.15 26.51
CA PHE A 99 28.54 -0.04 26.40
C PHE A 99 29.01 1.40 26.10
N LEU A 100 28.16 2.26 25.51
CA LEU A 100 28.45 3.66 25.18
C LEU A 100 27.57 4.68 25.96
N PRO A 101 27.46 4.62 27.31
CA PRO A 101 26.76 5.66 28.04
C PRO A 101 27.57 6.98 27.98
N GLY A 102 27.14 7.93 27.14
CA GLY A 102 27.67 9.30 27.11
C GLY A 102 28.70 9.64 26.03
N ALA A 103 28.96 8.77 25.04
CA ALA A 103 29.90 9.09 23.95
C ALA A 103 29.30 9.97 22.82
N LEU A 104 28.01 10.32 22.91
CA LEU A 104 27.27 11.10 21.91
C LEU A 104 26.74 12.45 22.42
N THR A 105 27.23 12.92 23.58
CA THR A 105 27.08 14.31 24.06
C THR A 105 28.39 15.05 23.91
#